data_AF-A0A1W9UPY0-F1
#
_entry.id   AF-A0A1W9UPY0-F1
#
_cell.length_a   1.000
_cell.length_b   1.000
_cell.length_c   1.000
_cell.angle_alpha   90.00
_cell.angle_beta   90.00
_cell.angle_gamma   90.00
#
_symmetry.space_group_name_H-M   'P 1'
#
loop_
_entity.id
_entity.type
_entity.pdbx_description
1 polymer ?
#
loop_
_entity_poly.entity_id
_entity_poly.type
_entity_poly.pdbx_seq_one_letter_code
_entity_poly.pdbx_strand_id
1 'polypeptide(L)'
;MRTRSDRIRHAILYEIILLAMLIPLSSLALHQTTSKIGLMAITLSLFAMVWNYIFNLGFDKTLNFMDYPLYPRGFRIRTLHAFMFECGLVLVTVPAMMWWLQLSLWQAVVMDLAFLLLVPIYTLAYNWLYDQLFPIPAYVNTDY
;
A
#
# COMPACT_ATOMS: atom_id res chain seq x y z
N MET A 1 -15.06 2.83 -19.81
CA MET A 1 -14.73 3.09 -18.39
C MET A 1 -15.09 1.87 -17.56
N ARG A 2 -14.25 1.44 -16.60
CA ARG A 2 -14.56 0.31 -15.70
C ARG A 2 -15.82 0.59 -14.88
N THR A 3 -16.74 -0.37 -14.82
CA THR A 3 -17.99 -0.27 -14.05
C THR A 3 -17.70 -0.29 -12.54
N ARG A 4 -18.65 0.19 -11.71
CA ARG A 4 -18.47 0.17 -10.24
C ARG A 4 -18.25 -1.25 -9.71
N SER A 5 -18.96 -2.23 -10.26
CA SER A 5 -18.85 -3.65 -9.89
C SER A 5 -17.48 -4.24 -10.23
N ASP A 6 -16.88 -3.85 -11.36
CA ASP A 6 -15.54 -4.27 -11.74
C ASP A 6 -14.47 -3.76 -10.77
N ARG A 7 -14.58 -2.49 -10.35
CA ARG A 7 -13.68 -1.90 -9.36
C ARG A 7 -13.77 -2.57 -8.00
N ILE A 8 -14.99 -2.89 -7.55
CA ILE A 8 -15.21 -3.60 -6.29
C ILE A 8 -14.61 -5.02 -6.36
N ARG A 9 -14.85 -5.75 -7.45
CA ARG A 9 -14.27 -7.08 -7.66
C ARG A 9 -12.75 -7.04 -7.67
N HIS A 10 -12.15 -6.08 -8.39
CA HIS A 10 -10.69 -5.86 -8.41
C HIS A 10 -10.15 -5.62 -7.00
N ALA A 11 -10.72 -4.65 -6.27
CA ALA A 11 -10.26 -4.33 -4.91
C ALA A 11 -10.37 -5.52 -3.93
N ILE A 12 -11.49 -6.25 -3.98
CA ILE A 12 -11.70 -7.41 -3.10
C ILE A 12 -10.73 -8.55 -3.44
N LEU A 13 -10.57 -8.89 -4.72
CA LEU A 13 -9.67 -9.97 -5.13
C LEU A 13 -8.20 -9.62 -4.84
N TYR A 14 -7.82 -8.35 -5.03
CA TYR A 14 -6.51 -7.85 -4.65
C TYR A 14 -6.23 -8.10 -3.16
N GLU A 15 -7.13 -7.64 -2.29
CA GLU A 15 -6.94 -7.75 -0.84
C GLU A 15 -6.91 -9.22 -0.38
N ILE A 16 -7.81 -10.05 -0.92
CA ILE A 16 -7.88 -11.48 -0.55
C ILE A 16 -6.59 -12.20 -0.91
N ILE A 17 -6.09 -12.02 -2.13
CA ILE A 17 -4.88 -12.72 -2.60
C ILE A 17 -3.65 -12.19 -1.86
N LEU A 18 -3.57 -10.88 -1.63
CA LEU A 18 -2.50 -10.26 -0.86
C LEU A 18 -2.42 -10.84 0.55
N LEU A 19 -3.54 -10.86 1.27
CA LEU A 19 -3.61 -11.40 2.63
C LEU A 19 -3.33 -12.91 2.66
N ALA A 20 -3.88 -13.67 1.70
CA ALA A 20 -3.64 -15.10 1.58
C ALA A 20 -2.15 -15.44 1.32
N MET A 21 -1.39 -14.53 0.73
CA MET A 21 0.05 -14.69 0.53
C MET A 21 0.87 -14.20 1.73
N LEU A 22 0.60 -12.98 2.22
CA LEU A 22 1.42 -12.33 3.25
C LEU A 22 1.27 -12.98 4.62
N ILE A 23 0.06 -13.39 5.01
CA ILE A 23 -0.22 -13.96 6.33
C ILE A 23 0.57 -15.27 6.56
N PRO A 24 0.51 -16.31 5.70
CA PRO A 24 1.27 -17.53 5.92
C PRO A 24 2.78 -17.32 5.79
N LEU A 25 3.23 -16.48 4.84
CA LEU A 25 4.64 -16.18 4.66
C LEU A 25 5.25 -15.52 5.92
N SER A 26 4.54 -14.54 6.47
CA SER A 26 4.96 -13.85 7.69
C SER A 26 4.87 -14.76 8.92
N SER A 27 3.85 -15.63 8.97
CA SER A 27 3.67 -16.60 10.06
C SER A 27 4.81 -17.60 10.11
N LEU A 28 5.22 -18.10 8.95
CA LEU A 28 6.37 -18.98 8.84
C LEU A 28 7.69 -18.27 9.18
N ALA A 29 7.88 -17.05 8.67
CA ALA A 29 9.11 -16.29 8.90
C ALA A 29 9.31 -15.84 10.35
N LEU A 30 8.21 -15.55 11.07
CA LEU A 30 8.24 -15.00 12.42
C LEU A 30 7.89 -16.02 13.50
N HIS A 31 7.54 -17.26 13.12
CA HIS A 31 7.04 -18.30 14.01
C HIS A 31 5.86 -17.86 14.89
N GLN A 32 5.00 -17.00 14.35
CA GLN A 32 3.82 -16.45 15.02
C GLN A 32 2.54 -17.06 14.45
N THR A 33 1.48 -17.09 15.25
CA THR A 33 0.16 -17.59 14.82
C THR A 33 -0.43 -16.71 13.71
N THR A 34 -0.97 -17.33 12.66
CA THR A 34 -1.64 -16.65 11.52
C THR A 34 -2.78 -15.73 11.95
N SER A 35 -3.50 -16.04 13.02
CA SER A 35 -4.55 -15.18 13.57
C SER A 35 -4.01 -13.83 14.07
N LYS A 36 -2.92 -13.83 14.84
CA LYS A 36 -2.26 -12.61 15.34
C LYS A 36 -1.72 -11.74 14.20
N ILE A 37 -1.08 -12.37 13.21
CA ILE A 37 -0.53 -11.67 12.04
C ILE A 37 -1.65 -11.11 11.18
N GLY A 38 -2.71 -11.89 10.92
CA GLY A 38 -3.85 -11.44 10.12
C GLY A 38 -4.54 -10.22 10.74
N LEU A 39 -4.80 -10.25 12.05
CA LEU A 39 -5.40 -9.11 12.74
C LEU A 39 -4.49 -7.88 12.73
N MET A 40 -3.19 -8.08 12.93
CA MET A 40 -2.19 -7.00 12.83
C MET A 40 -2.15 -6.41 11.43
N ALA A 41 -2.08 -7.25 10.38
CA ALA A 41 -1.99 -6.81 8.99
C ALA A 41 -3.21 -5.98 8.59
N ILE A 42 -4.43 -6.42 8.97
CA ILE A 42 -5.66 -5.65 8.73
C ILE A 42 -5.60 -4.31 9.46
N THR A 43 -5.20 -4.31 10.74
CA THR A 43 -5.12 -3.09 11.56
C THR A 43 -4.10 -2.08 11.01
N LEU A 44 -2.91 -2.55 10.62
CA LEU A 44 -1.86 -1.74 10.03
C LEU A 44 -2.24 -1.24 8.63
N SER A 45 -2.95 -2.05 7.84
CA SER A 45 -3.49 -1.62 6.53
C SER A 45 -4.48 -0.48 6.68
N LEU A 46 -5.44 -0.59 7.60
CA LEU A 46 -6.38 0.49 7.91
C LEU A 46 -5.66 1.74 8.41
N PHE A 47 -4.68 1.58 9.30
CA PHE A 47 -3.87 2.69 9.78
C PHE A 47 -3.10 3.35 8.63
N ALA A 48 -2.48 2.58 7.75
CA ALA A 48 -1.75 3.07 6.58
C ALA A 48 -2.67 3.85 5.63
N MET A 49 -3.91 3.40 5.42
CA MET A 49 -4.90 4.15 4.63
C MET A 49 -5.21 5.51 5.26
N VAL A 50 -5.42 5.55 6.58
CA VAL A 50 -5.66 6.81 7.30
C VAL A 50 -4.42 7.72 7.25
N TRP A 51 -3.23 7.15 7.49
CA TRP A 51 -1.97 7.88 7.42
C TRP A 51 -1.72 8.48 6.03
N ASN A 52 -1.99 7.72 4.96
CA ASN A 52 -1.91 8.20 3.59
C ASN A 52 -2.80 9.43 3.36
N TYR A 53 -4.04 9.40 3.84
CA TYR A 53 -4.92 10.57 3.74
C TYR A 53 -4.39 11.78 4.52
N ILE A 54 -4.00 11.59 5.78
CA ILE A 54 -3.47 12.66 6.64
C ILE A 54 -2.19 13.27 6.06
N PHE A 55 -1.26 12.43 5.63
CA PHE A 55 0.02 12.86 5.06
C PHE A 55 -0.19 13.67 3.78
N ASN A 56 -1.01 13.17 2.84
CA ASN A 56 -1.32 13.89 1.60
C ASN A 56 -1.93 15.26 1.89
N LEU A 57 -2.89 15.35 2.83
CA LEU A 57 -3.47 16.63 3.24
C LEU A 57 -2.44 17.59 3.85
N GLY A 58 -1.59 17.10 4.74
CA GLY A 58 -0.55 17.91 5.38
C GLY A 58 0.47 18.43 4.38
N PHE A 59 0.89 17.57 3.44
CA PHE A 59 1.83 17.93 2.40
C PHE A 59 1.25 18.96 1.43
N ASP A 60 0.01 18.77 0.97
CA ASP A 60 -0.65 19.72 0.08
C ASP A 60 -0.88 21.08 0.75
N LYS A 61 -1.22 21.10 2.05
CA LYS A 61 -1.27 22.35 2.84
C LYS A 61 0.10 23.03 2.95
N THR A 62 1.17 22.26 3.13
CA THR A 62 2.53 22.77 3.23
C THR A 62 2.97 23.39 1.90
N LEU A 63 2.70 22.73 0.77
CA LEU A 63 3.00 23.29 -0.55
C LEU A 63 2.22 24.58 -0.82
N ASN A 64 0.93 24.62 -0.48
CA ASN A 64 0.13 25.85 -0.59
C ASN A 64 0.66 26.97 0.30
N PHE A 65 1.08 26.66 1.53
CA PHE A 65 1.67 27.65 2.44
C PHE A 65 3.01 28.19 1.93
N MET A 66 3.78 27.38 1.20
CA MET A 66 5.06 27.75 0.62
C MET A 66 4.94 28.35 -0.80
N ASP A 67 3.73 28.71 -1.24
CA ASP A 67 3.40 29.19 -2.60
C ASP A 67 3.96 28.30 -3.73
N TYR A 68 4.10 27.00 -3.46
CA TYR A 68 4.64 26.05 -4.40
C TYR A 68 3.52 25.49 -5.30
N PRO A 69 3.69 25.44 -6.63
CA PRO A 69 2.67 24.90 -7.52
C PRO A 69 2.35 23.44 -7.19
N LEU A 70 1.07 23.16 -6.90
CA LEU A 70 0.54 21.80 -6.65
C LEU A 70 0.72 20.88 -7.86
N TYR A 71 0.80 21.46 -9.06
CA TYR A 71 1.06 20.79 -10.32
C TYR A 71 1.75 21.75 -11.31
N PRO A 72 2.76 21.29 -12.09
CA PRO A 72 3.36 19.96 -12.10
C PRO A 72 4.35 19.74 -10.95
N ARG A 73 4.20 18.63 -10.21
CA ARG A 73 5.18 18.24 -9.17
C ARG A 73 6.44 17.69 -9.83
N GLY A 74 7.54 18.43 -9.75
CA GLY A 74 8.85 18.00 -10.24
C GLY A 74 9.35 16.74 -9.54
N PHE A 75 10.25 15.99 -10.19
CA PHE A 75 10.78 14.72 -9.69
C PHE A 75 11.31 14.80 -8.25
N ARG A 76 12.05 15.87 -7.91
CA ARG A 76 12.62 16.10 -6.58
C ARG A 76 11.57 16.16 -5.46
N ILE A 77 10.43 16.79 -5.73
CA ILE A 77 9.34 16.90 -4.75
C ILE A 77 8.63 15.56 -4.58
N ARG A 78 8.50 14.79 -5.66
CA ARG A 78 7.93 13.43 -5.59
C ARG A 78 8.81 12.49 -4.77
N THR A 79 10.12 12.54 -4.97
CA THR A 79 11.07 11.72 -4.19
C THR A 79 11.08 12.14 -2.72
N LEU A 80 11.08 13.45 -2.42
CA LEU A 80 11.00 13.95 -1.05
C LEU A 80 9.69 13.53 -0.38
N HIS A 81 8.57 13.67 -1.07
CA HIS A 81 7.25 13.24 -0.60
C HIS A 81 7.24 11.76 -0.26
N ALA A 82 7.67 10.90 -1.18
CA ALA A 82 7.71 9.46 -0.98
C ALA A 82 8.61 9.07 0.21
N PHE A 83 9.78 9.70 0.31
CA PHE A 83 10.70 9.45 1.41
C PHE A 83 10.13 9.89 2.76
N MET A 84 9.55 11.09 2.85
CA MET A 84 8.92 11.59 4.07
C MET A 84 7.70 10.76 4.48
N PHE A 85 6.90 10.33 3.50
CA PHE A 85 5.76 9.44 3.74
C PHE A 85 6.22 8.14 4.38
N GLU A 86 7.20 7.50 3.75
CA GLU A 86 7.72 6.20 4.17
C GLU A 86 8.39 6.28 5.54
N CYS A 87 9.27 7.27 5.75
CA CYS A 87 9.89 7.48 7.05
C CYS A 87 8.85 7.72 8.15
N GLY A 88 7.82 8.52 7.89
CA GLY A 88 6.73 8.74 8.84
C GLY A 88 5.94 7.47 9.15
N LEU A 89 5.69 6.65 8.14
CA LEU A 89 4.98 5.38 8.28
C LEU A 89 5.80 4.39 9.12
N VAL A 90 7.07 4.16 8.77
CA VAL A 90 8.02 3.28 9.47
C VAL A 90 8.11 3.62 10.96
N LEU A 91 8.17 4.91 11.30
CA LEU A 91 8.23 5.37 12.69
C LEU A 91 7.01 4.97 13.53
N VAL A 92 5.89 4.64 12.90
CA VAL A 92 4.68 4.17 13.59
C VAL A 92 4.49 2.66 13.45
N THR A 93 4.68 2.11 12.25
CA THR A 93 4.46 0.68 11.96
C THR A 93 5.45 -0.20 12.69
N VAL A 94 6.74 0.16 12.72
CA VAL A 94 7.78 -0.65 13.36
C VAL A 94 7.55 -0.77 14.87
N PRO A 95 7.37 0.31 15.65
CA PRO A 95 7.04 0.18 17.08
C PRO A 95 5.73 -0.58 17.34
N ALA A 96 4.72 -0.39 16.50
CA ALA A 96 3.46 -1.12 16.61
C ALA A 96 3.66 -2.63 16.40
N MET A 97 4.43 -3.04 15.39
CA MET A 97 4.77 -4.44 15.15
C MET A 97 5.61 -5.05 16.28
N MET A 98 6.61 -4.31 16.78
CA MET A 98 7.41 -4.72 17.93
C MET A 98 6.53 -5.00 19.14
N TRP A 99 5.62 -4.09 19.47
CA TRP A 99 4.73 -4.23 20.61
C TRP A 99 3.69 -5.36 20.40
N TRP A 100 3.09 -5.46 19.22
CA TRP A 100 2.01 -6.40 18.95
C TRP A 100 2.48 -7.85 18.84
N LEU A 101 3.58 -8.08 18.11
CA LEU A 101 4.13 -9.40 17.86
C LEU A 101 5.32 -9.74 18.77
N GLN A 102 5.68 -8.86 19.70
CA GLN A 102 6.84 -9.01 20.59
C GLN A 102 8.13 -9.26 19.79
N LEU A 103 8.28 -8.55 18.68
CA LEU A 103 9.42 -8.65 17.79
C LEU A 103 10.56 -7.76 18.27
N SER A 104 11.79 -8.19 18.01
CA SER A 104 12.95 -7.30 18.10
C SER A 104 12.86 -6.19 17.03
N LEU A 105 13.55 -5.07 17.27
CA LEU A 105 13.62 -3.96 16.32
C LEU A 105 14.07 -4.43 14.94
N TRP A 106 15.08 -5.30 14.88
CA TRP A 106 15.59 -5.83 13.62
C TRP A 106 14.54 -6.64 12.86
N GLN A 107 13.81 -7.53 13.55
CA GLN A 107 12.76 -8.33 12.92
C GLN A 107 11.62 -7.46 12.40
N ALA A 108 11.19 -6.46 13.17
CA ALA A 108 10.13 -5.55 12.76
C ALA A 108 10.54 -4.68 11.56
N VAL A 109 11.77 -4.14 11.55
CA VAL A 109 12.30 -3.36 10.41
C VAL A 109 12.44 -4.22 9.16
N VAL A 110 12.97 -5.44 9.28
CA VAL A 110 13.10 -6.36 8.14
C VAL A 110 11.73 -6.76 7.58
N MET A 111 10.74 -6.99 8.45
CA MET A 111 9.36 -7.27 8.04
C MET A 111 8.74 -6.08 7.30
N ASP A 112 8.88 -4.88 7.85
CA ASP A 112 8.37 -3.64 7.24
C ASP A 112 8.98 -3.43 5.85
N LEU A 113 10.31 -3.55 5.74
CA LEU A 113 11.02 -3.44 4.48
C LEU A 113 10.63 -4.54 3.48
N ALA A 114 10.40 -5.76 3.94
CA ALA A 114 9.92 -6.84 3.10
C ALA A 114 8.53 -6.52 2.52
N PHE A 115 7.62 -5.97 3.32
CA PHE A 115 6.31 -5.53 2.82
C PHE A 115 6.43 -4.35 1.86
N LEU A 116 7.26 -3.36 2.20
CA LEU A 116 7.53 -2.20 1.34
C LEU A 116 8.03 -2.61 -0.05
N LEU A 117 8.83 -3.67 -0.15
CA LEU A 117 9.37 -4.15 -1.43
C LEU A 117 8.43 -5.15 -2.13
N LEU A 118 7.85 -6.10 -1.39
CA LEU A 118 7.05 -7.17 -1.98
C LEU A 118 5.66 -6.69 -2.42
N VAL A 119 5.02 -5.80 -1.66
CA VAL A 119 3.66 -5.33 -1.97
C VAL A 119 3.63 -4.62 -3.33
N PRO A 120 4.51 -3.65 -3.66
CA PRO A 120 4.48 -3.00 -4.97
C PRO A 120 4.74 -3.95 -6.14
N ILE A 121 5.66 -4.92 -5.96
CA ILE A 121 5.93 -5.94 -6.98
C ILE A 121 4.67 -6.79 -7.22
N TYR A 122 4.03 -7.23 -6.13
CA TYR A 122 2.75 -7.92 -6.20
C TYR A 122 1.67 -7.06 -6.87
N THR A 123 1.55 -5.78 -6.52
CA THR A 123 0.56 -4.87 -7.10
C THR A 123 0.73 -4.72 -8.60
N LEU A 124 1.98 -4.59 -9.08
CA LEU A 124 2.27 -4.53 -10.51
C LEU A 124 1.87 -5.83 -11.22
N ALA A 125 2.26 -6.98 -10.67
CA ALA A 125 1.95 -8.29 -11.24
C ALA A 125 0.43 -8.56 -11.26
N TYR A 126 -0.26 -8.25 -10.15
CA TYR A 126 -1.70 -8.41 -10.03
C TYR A 126 -2.45 -7.53 -11.02
N ASN A 127 -2.10 -6.24 -11.10
CA ASN A 127 -2.77 -5.32 -12.01
C ASN A 127 -2.58 -5.75 -13.48
N TRP A 128 -1.36 -6.14 -13.85
CA TRP A 128 -1.08 -6.64 -15.19
C TRP A 128 -1.89 -7.90 -15.52
N LEU A 129 -1.93 -8.89 -14.60
CA LEU A 129 -2.70 -10.11 -14.80
C LEU A 129 -4.21 -9.85 -14.85
N TYR A 130 -4.72 -8.97 -14.00
CA TYR A 130 -6.13 -8.62 -13.97
C TYR A 130 -6.57 -7.95 -15.27
N ASP A 131 -5.76 -7.04 -15.80
CA ASP A 131 -6.05 -6.36 -17.07
C ASP A 131 -6.09 -7.34 -18.25
N GLN A 132 -5.28 -8.40 -18.23
CA GLN A 132 -5.31 -9.46 -19.25
C GLN A 132 -6.53 -10.38 -19.11
N LEU A 133 -6.93 -10.72 -17.89
CA LEU A 133 -8.09 -11.59 -17.63
C LEU A 133 -9.44 -10.88 -17.80
N PHE A 134 -9.47 -9.58 -17.52
CA PHE A 134 -10.65 -8.72 -17.62
C PHE A 134 -10.34 -7.49 -18.48
N PRO A 135 -10.18 -7.67 -19.81
CA PRO A 135 -9.91 -6.57 -20.70
C PRO A 135 -11.08 -5.57 -20.65
N ILE A 136 -10.75 -4.29 -20.57
CA ILE A 136 -11.74 -3.23 -20.68
C ILE A 136 -12.24 -3.27 -22.13
N PRO A 137 -13.57 -3.28 -22.38
CA PRO A 137 -14.09 -3.24 -23.74
C PRO A 137 -13.43 -2.08 -24.48
N ALA A 138 -12.78 -2.39 -25.61
CA ALA A 138 -12.18 -1.38 -26.46
C ALA A 138 -13.27 -0.34 -26.80
N TYR A 139 -12.91 0.94 -26.71
CA TYR A 139 -13.76 1.98 -27.28
C TYR A 139 -13.87 1.66 -28.77
N VAL A 140 -15.03 1.17 -29.22
CA VAL A 140 -15.31 1.05 -30.64
C VAL A 140 -15.43 2.48 -31.15
N ASN A 141 -14.38 3.00 -31.78
CA ASN A 141 -14.51 4.19 -32.62
C ASN A 141 -15.38 3.77 -33.80
N THR A 142 -16.69 3.97 -33.68
CA THR A 142 -17.58 4.09 -34.83
C THR A 142 -17.38 5.48 -35.41
N ASP A 143 -16.29 5.65 -36.16
CA ASP A 143 -16.15 6.77 -37.07
C ASP A 143 -16.97 6.41 -38.33
N TYR A 144 -18.07 7.13 -38.54
CA TYR A 144 -18.91 7.13 -39.74
C TYR A 144 -18.35 8.09 -40.79
#